data_AF-A0A964UHJ1-F1
#
_entry.id   AF-A0A964UHJ1-F1
#
_cell.length_a   1.000
_cell.length_b   1.000
_cell.length_c   1.000
_cell.angle_alpha   90.00
_cell.angle_beta   90.00
_cell.angle_gamma   90.00
#
_symmetry.space_group_name_H-M   'P 1'
#
loop_
_entity.id
_entity.type
_entity.pdbx_description
1 polymer ?
#
loop_
_entity_poly.entity_id
_entity_poly.type
_entity_poly.pdbx_seq_one_letter_code
_entity_poly.pdbx_strand_id
1 'polypeptide(L)'
;MTPLPDTRRGITMLYAIIVIALVATIASSVIALITREQRITLLSRNSQVAFYAAESALECALYWIEEDTSGSCGPNGDSLTLPPAGDIDTSEITFGNGSCARVEIDRTVSTPGDRVVTSRGYNRGCGVPSQFRVERGIRARY
;
A
#
# COMPACT_ATOMS: atom_id res chain seq x y z
N MET A 1 -16.63 -0.61 74.79
CA MET A 1 -16.48 -1.77 73.87
C MET A 1 -15.83 -1.29 72.57
N THR A 2 -14.52 -1.49 72.43
CA THR A 2 -13.82 -1.31 71.15
C THR A 2 -13.96 -2.59 70.33
N PRO A 3 -14.45 -2.55 69.08
CA PRO A 3 -14.63 -3.76 68.28
C PRO A 3 -13.26 -4.35 67.91
N LEU A 4 -13.14 -5.67 68.03
CA LEU A 4 -11.95 -6.45 67.66
C LEU A 4 -11.71 -6.37 66.14
N PRO A 5 -10.46 -6.33 65.67
CA PRO A 5 -10.13 -6.28 64.24
C PRO A 5 -10.52 -7.59 63.54
N ASP A 6 -11.40 -7.48 62.55
CA ASP A 6 -11.96 -8.59 61.77
C ASP A 6 -10.97 -8.99 60.65
N THR A 7 -10.26 -10.11 60.85
CA THR A 7 -9.23 -10.66 59.95
C THR A 7 -9.75 -10.97 58.54
N ARG A 8 -11.08 -11.04 58.35
CA ARG A 8 -11.74 -11.30 57.06
C ARG A 8 -11.59 -10.14 56.05
N ARG A 9 -11.29 -8.92 56.52
CA ARG A 9 -11.16 -7.73 55.65
C ARG A 9 -9.85 -7.64 54.88
N GLY A 10 -8.79 -8.33 55.31
CA GLY A 10 -7.48 -8.31 54.62
C GLY A 10 -7.47 -9.14 53.33
N ILE A 11 -8.11 -10.31 53.34
CA ILE A 11 -8.10 -11.25 52.20
C ILE A 11 -8.92 -10.72 51.02
N THR A 12 -10.00 -9.99 51.29
CA THR A 12 -10.88 -9.41 50.25
C THR A 12 -10.18 -8.30 49.46
N MET A 13 -9.35 -7.49 50.11
CA MET A 13 -8.52 -6.48 49.43
C MET A 13 -7.48 -7.12 48.50
N LEU A 14 -6.79 -8.17 48.95
CA LEU A 14 -5.82 -8.88 48.13
C LEU A 14 -6.48 -9.52 46.91
N TYR A 15 -7.65 -10.15 47.09
CA TYR A 15 -8.41 -10.75 46.00
C TYR A 15 -8.85 -9.72 44.95
N ALA A 16 -9.35 -8.56 45.39
CA ALA A 16 -9.74 -7.48 44.49
C ALA A 16 -8.56 -7.00 43.62
N ILE A 17 -7.36 -6.84 44.20
CA ILE A 17 -6.17 -6.41 43.47
C ILE A 17 -5.74 -7.46 42.43
N ILE A 18 -5.80 -8.75 42.78
CA ILE A 18 -5.46 -9.84 41.84
C ILE A 18 -6.43 -9.85 40.66
N VAL A 19 -7.74 -9.71 40.91
CA VAL A 19 -8.75 -9.66 39.85
C VAL A 19 -8.55 -8.43 38.95
N ILE A 20 -8.29 -7.25 39.54
CA ILE A 20 -8.01 -6.03 38.77
C ILE A 20 -6.76 -6.20 37.91
N ALA A 21 -5.68 -6.78 38.44
CA ALA A 21 -4.46 -7.04 37.69
C ALA A 21 -4.71 -8.01 36.52
N LEU A 22 -5.49 -9.06 36.74
CA LEU A 22 -5.85 -10.03 35.69
C LEU A 22 -6.70 -9.39 34.58
N VAL A 23 -7.66 -8.53 34.93
CA VAL A 23 -8.45 -7.80 33.93
C VAL A 23 -7.57 -6.79 33.17
N ALA A 24 -6.66 -6.11 33.85
CA ALA A 24 -5.76 -5.14 33.24
C ALA A 24 -4.78 -5.77 32.24
N THR A 25 -4.27 -6.97 32.50
CA THR A 25 -3.38 -7.68 31.56
C THR A 25 -4.12 -8.12 30.30
N ILE A 26 -5.36 -8.60 30.43
CA ILE A 26 -6.22 -8.96 29.30
C ILE A 26 -6.58 -7.72 28.48
N ALA A 27 -6.96 -6.61 29.12
CA ALA A 27 -7.25 -5.36 28.42
C ALA A 27 -6.03 -4.85 27.62
N SER A 28 -4.84 -4.89 28.23
CA SER A 28 -3.60 -4.44 27.60
C SER A 28 -3.23 -5.30 26.37
N SER A 29 -3.44 -6.61 26.43
CA SER A 29 -3.15 -7.50 25.30
C SER A 29 -4.10 -7.26 24.12
N VAL A 30 -5.38 -7.01 24.38
CA VAL A 30 -6.38 -6.68 23.35
C VAL A 30 -6.04 -5.36 22.65
N ILE A 31 -5.64 -4.33 23.41
CA ILE A 31 -5.22 -3.04 22.82
C ILE A 31 -4.02 -3.23 21.89
N ALA A 32 -3.03 -4.03 22.32
CA ALA A 32 -1.87 -4.32 21.48
C ALA A 32 -2.24 -5.06 20.18
N LEU A 33 -3.24 -5.94 20.21
CA LEU A 33 -3.73 -6.62 19.02
C LEU A 33 -4.42 -5.65 18.05
N ILE A 34 -5.35 -4.82 18.55
CA ILE A 34 -6.11 -3.86 17.73
C ILE A 34 -5.17 -2.88 17.00
N THR A 35 -4.14 -2.37 17.69
CA THR A 35 -3.19 -1.44 17.05
C THR A 35 -2.41 -2.06 15.90
N ARG A 36 -2.15 -3.38 15.95
CA ARG A 36 -1.50 -4.12 14.86
C ARG A 36 -2.46 -4.36 13.70
N GLU A 37 -3.69 -4.78 14.00
CA GLU A 37 -4.72 -5.01 12.98
C GLU A 37 -5.00 -3.75 12.17
N GLN A 38 -5.12 -2.59 12.83
CA GLN A 38 -5.31 -1.30 12.13
C GLN A 38 -4.19 -1.02 11.13
N ARG A 39 -2.92 -1.30 11.47
CA ARG A 39 -1.80 -1.12 10.54
C ARG A 39 -1.88 -2.09 9.35
N ILE A 40 -2.23 -3.35 9.59
CA ILE A 40 -2.38 -4.36 8.52
C ILE A 40 -3.53 -3.97 7.59
N THR A 41 -4.67 -3.52 8.11
CA THR A 41 -5.81 -3.06 7.31
C THR A 41 -5.42 -1.86 6.45
N LEU A 42 -4.69 -0.88 7.00
CA LEU A 42 -4.20 0.26 6.23
C LEU A 42 -3.25 -0.15 5.11
N LEU A 43 -2.32 -1.07 5.37
CA LEU A 43 -1.40 -1.61 4.35
C LEU A 43 -2.15 -2.37 3.25
N SER A 44 -3.16 -3.16 3.62
CA SER A 44 -4.01 -3.88 2.66
C SER A 44 -4.77 -2.90 1.74
N ARG A 45 -5.42 -1.88 2.32
CA ARG A 45 -6.11 -0.84 1.55
C ARG A 45 -5.15 -0.07 0.64
N ASN A 46 -4.00 0.34 1.16
CA ASN A 46 -2.98 1.04 0.36
C ASN A 46 -2.41 0.16 -0.76
N SER A 47 -2.35 -1.16 -0.55
CA SER A 47 -1.95 -2.11 -1.59
C SER A 47 -2.94 -2.15 -2.75
N GLN A 48 -4.24 -2.10 -2.47
CA GLN A 48 -5.27 -2.07 -3.53
C GLN A 48 -5.18 -0.78 -4.35
N VAL A 49 -4.97 0.36 -3.69
CA VAL A 49 -4.78 1.65 -4.38
C VAL A 49 -3.54 1.62 -5.29
N ALA A 50 -2.41 1.12 -4.77
CA ALA A 50 -1.17 1.00 -5.54
C ALA A 50 -1.34 0.03 -6.71
N PHE A 51 -2.01 -1.10 -6.51
CA PHE A 51 -2.23 -2.09 -7.57
C PHE A 51 -3.16 -1.55 -8.67
N TYR A 52 -4.26 -0.90 -8.28
CA TYR A 52 -5.19 -0.28 -9.22
C TYR A 52 -4.52 0.81 -10.07
N ALA A 53 -3.65 1.63 -9.45
CA ALA A 53 -2.85 2.61 -10.18
C ALA A 53 -1.91 1.94 -11.18
N ALA A 54 -1.26 0.84 -10.79
CA ALA A 54 -0.37 0.07 -11.66
C ALA A 54 -1.11 -0.52 -12.87
N GLU A 55 -2.24 -1.20 -12.65
CA GLU A 55 -3.04 -1.78 -13.74
C GLU A 55 -3.56 -0.71 -14.70
N SER A 56 -4.13 0.37 -14.17
CA SER A 56 -4.68 1.44 -15.01
C SER A 56 -3.61 2.08 -15.91
N ALA A 57 -2.41 2.26 -15.36
CA ALA A 57 -1.27 2.77 -16.09
C ALA A 57 -0.72 1.77 -17.13
N LEU A 58 -0.73 0.48 -16.80
CA LEU A 58 -0.33 -0.60 -17.71
C LEU A 58 -1.26 -0.70 -18.91
N GLU A 59 -2.57 -0.73 -18.69
CA GLU A 59 -3.58 -0.80 -19.76
C GLU A 59 -3.49 0.42 -20.68
N CYS A 60 -3.28 1.62 -20.13
CA CYS A 60 -3.05 2.80 -20.95
C CYS A 60 -1.78 2.68 -21.78
N ALA A 61 -0.70 2.14 -21.21
CA ALA A 61 0.53 1.93 -21.94
C ALA A 61 0.38 0.93 -23.07
N LEU A 62 -0.28 -0.21 -22.81
CA LEU A 62 -0.57 -1.22 -23.83
C LEU A 62 -1.42 -0.67 -24.96
N TYR A 63 -2.40 0.19 -24.65
CA TYR A 63 -3.21 0.86 -25.68
C TYR A 63 -2.35 1.72 -26.63
N TRP A 64 -1.48 2.57 -26.09
CA TRP A 64 -0.62 3.44 -26.92
C TRP A 64 0.50 2.68 -27.63
N ILE A 65 0.95 1.55 -27.06
CA ILE A 65 1.86 0.63 -27.72
C ILE A 65 1.21 0.01 -28.96
N GLU A 66 -0.07 -0.39 -28.88
CA GLU A 66 -0.83 -0.95 -30.01
C GLU A 66 -1.03 0.07 -31.12
N GLU A 67 -1.28 1.33 -30.77
CA GLU A 67 -1.40 2.44 -31.74
C GLU A 67 -0.03 2.87 -32.31
N ASP A 68 1.07 2.34 -31.77
CA ASP A 68 2.47 2.73 -32.05
C ASP A 68 2.72 4.24 -32.00
N THR A 69 2.04 4.94 -31.09
CA THR A 69 2.18 6.38 -30.89
C THR A 69 2.27 6.76 -29.41
N SER A 70 2.92 7.89 -29.11
CA SER A 70 2.88 8.50 -27.78
C SER A 70 1.52 9.16 -27.54
N GLY A 71 1.03 9.13 -26.31
CA GLY A 71 -0.25 9.74 -25.98
C GLY A 71 -0.31 10.21 -24.53
N SER A 72 -1.53 10.30 -24.00
CA SER A 72 -1.76 10.74 -22.62
C SER A 72 -2.53 9.71 -21.83
N CYS A 73 -2.24 9.61 -20.54
CA CYS A 73 -2.86 8.70 -19.59
C CYS A 73 -3.35 9.43 -18.35
N GLY A 74 -4.36 8.84 -17.68
CA GLY A 74 -4.87 9.36 -16.42
C GLY A 74 -5.76 10.60 -16.54
N PRO A 75 -6.32 11.07 -15.41
CA PRO A 75 -7.28 12.18 -15.40
C PRO A 75 -6.64 13.55 -15.66
N ASN A 76 -5.32 13.67 -15.50
CA ASN A 76 -4.59 14.92 -15.69
C ASN A 76 -4.02 15.08 -17.11
N GLY A 77 -4.19 14.06 -17.96
CA GLY A 77 -3.55 14.03 -19.28
C GLY A 77 -2.04 13.91 -19.21
N ASP A 78 -1.52 13.09 -18.28
CA ASP A 78 -0.09 12.88 -18.11
C ASP A 78 0.49 12.23 -19.37
N SER A 79 1.58 12.79 -19.90
CA SER A 79 2.18 12.31 -21.14
C SER A 79 2.84 10.94 -20.94
N LEU A 80 2.48 10.00 -21.81
CA LEU A 80 3.14 8.73 -21.98
C LEU A 80 3.96 8.76 -23.27
N THR A 81 5.28 8.68 -23.14
CA THR A 81 6.16 8.68 -24.31
C THR A 81 6.42 7.25 -24.74
N LEU A 82 6.23 6.99 -26.03
CA LEU A 82 6.57 5.72 -26.62
C LEU A 82 8.01 5.78 -27.13
N PRO A 83 8.95 4.99 -26.56
CA PRO A 83 10.34 5.07 -26.99
C PRO A 83 10.50 4.55 -28.43
N PRO A 84 11.50 5.05 -29.17
CA PRO A 84 11.90 4.43 -30.42
C PRO A 84 12.39 3.00 -30.20
N ALA A 85 12.47 2.22 -31.27
CA ALA A 85 13.07 0.88 -31.20
C ALA A 85 14.53 0.96 -30.73
N GLY A 86 14.90 0.12 -29.76
CA GLY A 86 16.24 0.13 -29.17
C GLY A 86 16.38 0.95 -27.89
N ASP A 87 15.32 1.59 -27.41
CA ASP A 87 15.35 2.47 -26.24
C ASP A 87 14.35 2.05 -25.15
N ILE A 88 14.52 2.64 -23.96
CA ILE A 88 13.64 2.47 -22.81
C ILE A 88 13.19 3.86 -22.37
N ASP A 89 11.88 4.04 -22.23
CA ASP A 89 11.32 5.25 -21.63
C ASP A 89 10.59 4.93 -20.34
N THR A 90 10.61 5.89 -19.41
CA THR A 90 9.86 5.83 -18.16
C THR A 90 8.98 7.05 -18.03
N SER A 91 7.68 6.82 -17.98
CA SER A 91 6.66 7.85 -17.81
C SER A 91 5.95 7.70 -16.45
N GLU A 92 5.50 8.81 -15.88
CA GLU A 92 4.76 8.82 -14.61
C GLU A 92 3.33 9.32 -14.83
N ILE A 93 2.37 8.61 -14.25
CA ILE A 93 0.94 8.88 -14.34
C ILE A 93 0.41 9.15 -12.93
N THR A 94 -0.13 10.34 -12.71
CA THR A 94 -0.68 10.78 -11.44
C THR A 94 -2.20 10.67 -11.46
N PHE A 95 -2.76 10.09 -10.39
CA PHE A 95 -4.20 9.93 -10.24
C PHE A 95 -4.78 10.97 -9.28
N GLY A 96 -6.03 11.37 -9.49
CA GLY A 96 -6.69 12.44 -8.72
C GLY A 96 -6.86 12.18 -7.22
N ASN A 97 -6.68 10.93 -6.78
CA ASN A 97 -6.64 10.52 -5.36
C ASN A 97 -5.25 10.72 -4.71
N GLY A 98 -4.27 11.24 -5.45
CA GLY A 98 -2.88 11.40 -5.01
C GLY A 98 -2.03 10.13 -5.06
N SER A 99 -2.55 9.02 -5.64
CA SER A 99 -1.73 7.87 -6.02
C SER A 99 -1.01 8.13 -7.34
N CYS A 100 0.03 7.36 -7.64
CA CYS A 100 0.80 7.52 -8.87
C CYS A 100 1.25 6.16 -9.39
N ALA A 101 1.51 6.05 -10.69
CA ALA A 101 2.13 4.89 -11.29
C ALA A 101 3.26 5.30 -12.22
N ARG A 102 4.32 4.50 -12.23
CA ARG A 102 5.48 4.63 -13.10
C ARG A 102 5.44 3.50 -14.11
N VAL A 103 5.36 3.85 -15.38
CA VAL A 103 5.37 2.91 -16.51
C VAL A 103 6.73 2.98 -17.18
N GLU A 104 7.36 1.83 -17.33
CA GLU A 104 8.60 1.66 -18.05
C GLU A 104 8.31 0.80 -19.29
N ILE A 105 8.54 1.36 -20.47
CA ILE A 105 8.36 0.68 -21.75
C ILE A 105 9.75 0.31 -22.27
N ASP A 106 10.02 -0.99 -22.34
CA ASP A 106 11.27 -1.52 -22.86
C ASP A 106 11.09 -1.99 -24.31
N ARG A 107 11.67 -1.23 -25.25
CA ARG A 107 11.72 -1.54 -26.69
C ARG A 107 13.12 -1.90 -27.16
N THR A 108 14.04 -2.23 -26.24
CA THR A 108 15.41 -2.65 -26.58
C THR A 108 15.43 -3.97 -27.33
N VAL A 109 14.46 -4.84 -27.05
CA VAL A 109 14.28 -6.10 -27.77
C VAL A 109 13.50 -5.86 -29.06
N SER A 110 14.07 -6.34 -30.17
CA SER A 110 13.48 -6.21 -31.51
C SER A 110 12.38 -7.23 -31.80
N THR A 111 12.33 -8.32 -31.03
CA THR A 111 11.30 -9.36 -31.15
C THR A 111 10.03 -8.88 -30.47
N PRO A 112 8.89 -8.73 -31.19
CA PRO A 112 7.65 -8.19 -30.65
C PRO A 112 7.27 -8.85 -29.32
N GLY A 113 7.01 -10.17 -29.28
CA GLY A 113 6.55 -10.91 -28.08
C GLY A 113 7.53 -11.06 -26.90
N ASP A 114 8.73 -10.49 -27.00
CA ASP A 114 9.69 -10.43 -25.87
C ASP A 114 9.82 -9.01 -25.30
N ARG A 115 9.12 -8.03 -25.89
CA ARG A 115 9.07 -6.68 -25.35
C ARG A 115 8.35 -6.66 -24.03
N VAL A 116 8.75 -5.72 -23.20
CA VAL A 116 8.27 -5.67 -21.83
C VAL A 116 7.74 -4.28 -21.53
N VAL A 117 6.58 -4.24 -20.91
CA VAL A 117 6.11 -3.07 -20.18
C VAL A 117 6.02 -3.40 -18.71
N THR A 118 6.62 -2.56 -17.87
CA THR A 118 6.59 -2.68 -16.42
C THR A 118 5.85 -1.48 -15.85
N SER A 119 4.76 -1.72 -15.14
CA SER A 119 4.01 -0.68 -14.43
C SER A 119 4.16 -0.85 -12.93
N ARG A 120 4.52 0.21 -12.21
CA ARG A 120 4.70 0.25 -10.76
C ARG A 120 3.82 1.32 -10.16
N GLY A 121 2.77 0.92 -9.46
CA GLY A 121 1.85 1.82 -8.78
C GLY A 121 2.21 2.04 -7.31
N TYR A 122 1.82 3.21 -6.82
CA TYR A 122 2.12 3.74 -5.50
C TYR A 122 0.88 4.33 -4.88
N ASN A 123 0.64 4.08 -3.59
CA ASN A 123 -0.49 4.67 -2.85
C ASN A 123 -0.39 6.19 -2.62
N ARG A 124 0.72 6.82 -3.04
CA ARG A 124 1.06 8.24 -2.92
C ARG A 124 1.76 8.69 -4.20
N GLY A 125 2.04 9.99 -4.32
CA GLY A 125 2.76 10.55 -5.45
C GLY A 125 4.09 9.82 -5.74
N CYS A 126 4.46 9.79 -7.02
CA CYS A 126 5.74 9.23 -7.44
C CYS A 126 6.89 10.02 -6.81
N GLY A 127 7.91 9.33 -6.30
CA GLY A 127 9.08 9.97 -5.68
C GLY A 127 8.85 10.61 -4.30
N VAL A 128 7.64 10.61 -3.73
CA VAL A 128 7.39 11.23 -2.43
C VAL A 128 7.81 10.27 -1.30
N PRO A 129 8.81 10.62 -0.46
CA PRO A 129 9.22 9.76 0.65
C PRO A 129 8.10 9.72 1.71
N SER A 130 7.61 8.53 2.06
CA SER A 130 6.65 8.37 3.15
C SER A 130 6.84 7.06 3.90
N GLN A 131 6.60 7.08 5.22
CA GLN A 131 6.78 5.94 6.13
C GLN A 131 5.77 4.80 5.89
N PHE A 132 4.71 5.06 5.11
CA PHE A 132 3.66 4.09 4.76
C PHE A 132 3.45 4.02 3.24
N ARG A 133 4.53 4.17 2.47
CA ARG A 133 4.51 3.98 1.02
C ARG A 133 4.36 2.49 0.72
N VAL A 134 3.36 2.17 -0.09
CA VAL A 134 3.16 0.83 -0.63
C VAL A 134 3.39 0.90 -2.12
N GLU A 135 4.17 -0.05 -2.64
CA GLU A 135 4.45 -0.25 -4.05
C GLU A 135 3.83 -1.59 -4.50
N ARG A 136 3.19 -1.59 -5.66
CA ARG A 136 2.72 -2.79 -6.35
C ARG A 136 3.11 -2.67 -7.82
N GLY A 137 3.63 -3.74 -8.39
CA GLY A 137 4.13 -3.73 -9.76
C GLY A 137 3.59 -4.90 -10.57
N ILE A 138 3.40 -4.65 -11.87
CA ILE A 138 2.96 -5.62 -12.86
C ILE A 138 3.90 -5.50 -14.05
N ARG A 139 4.24 -6.64 -14.64
CA ARG A 139 5.09 -6.72 -15.82
C ARG A 139 4.34 -7.55 -16.86
N ALA A 140 4.06 -6.95 -18.00
CA ALA A 140 3.46 -7.63 -19.14
C ALA A 140 4.48 -7.75 -20.27
N ARG A 141 4.35 -8.83 -21.03
CA ARG A 141 5.00 -8.97 -22.33
C ARG A 141 3.95 -8.72 -23.40
N TYR A 142 4.32 -7.95 -24.40
CA TYR A 142 3.54 -7.69 -25.60
C TYR A 142 4.38 -8.05 -26.81
#